data_AF-A0A7Y4S2F4-F1
#
_entry.id   AF-A0A7Y4S2F4-F1
#
_cell.length_a   1.000
_cell.length_b   1.000
_cell.length_c   1.000
_cell.angle_alpha   90.00
_cell.angle_beta   90.00
_cell.angle_gamma   90.00
#
_symmetry.space_group_name_H-M   'P 1'
#
loop_
_entity.id
_entity.type
_entity.pdbx_description
1 polymer ?
#
loop_
_entity_poly.entity_id
_entity_poly.type
_entity_poly.pdbx_seq_one_letter_code
_entity_poly.pdbx_strand_id
1 'polypeptide(L)'
;MKILVFEYITGGGFNKQALPAALVAEGLLMLNGLLDGLTQIQGVDVVVMLDWRVCTSINSDGMRPCIITPDHQTLDELERLALQCDVVWPIAPEFDGILQKLCQRIEALRKPLLTSPAKAVALTGNKWQTFQKLTQHKIATVATQRFEDFYYQSGEWMIKAIDGAGCSDSYLVTDLNDFELRSGQLAVNGQFIVQPHIHGEKTSLSCLFKAGRGWLLSANVQKFNVKNQQYHLQEILVNVTSDVSKYQRLVVEIAMVFPDLWGYVGIDLIETADAIYVLEINPRLTTSFVAIQAALGINPCQCVLDLRVGEPLIYPQCNVPVIIKIPQDNHEI
;
A
#
# COMPACT_ATOMS: atom_id res chain seq x y z
N MET A 1 5.93 13.35 21.64
CA MET A 1 5.78 11.96 21.18
C MET A 1 6.83 11.69 20.13
N LYS A 2 7.66 10.67 20.33
CA LYS A 2 8.74 10.30 19.43
C LYS A 2 8.32 9.16 18.51
N ILE A 3 8.37 9.38 17.21
CA ILE A 3 7.93 8.44 16.17
C ILE A 3 9.14 7.95 15.40
N LEU A 4 9.29 6.63 15.29
CA LEU A 4 10.24 6.02 14.35
C LEU A 4 9.55 5.80 13.00
N VAL A 5 10.04 6.41 11.94
CA VAL A 5 9.62 6.17 10.56
C VAL A 5 10.63 5.26 9.88
N PHE A 6 10.14 4.22 9.24
CA PHE A 6 10.96 3.28 8.47
C PHE A 6 10.23 2.91 7.18
N GLU A 7 10.63 3.51 6.07
CA GLU A 7 10.26 3.04 4.73
C GLU A 7 11.31 2.02 4.27
N TYR A 8 10.90 0.80 3.91
CA TYR A 8 11.81 -0.33 3.73
C TYR A 8 12.84 -0.11 2.62
N ILE A 9 12.45 0.46 1.48
CA ILE A 9 13.37 0.62 0.34
C ILE A 9 14.42 1.70 0.65
N THR A 10 13.95 2.86 1.06
CA THR A 10 14.75 4.07 1.30
C THR A 10 15.35 4.14 2.69
N GLY A 11 14.96 3.26 3.62
CA GLY A 11 15.45 3.16 4.98
C GLY A 11 16.48 2.06 5.21
N GLY A 12 16.88 1.35 4.15
CA GLY A 12 17.98 0.38 4.20
C GLY A 12 17.58 -1.10 4.21
N GLY A 13 16.34 -1.45 3.87
CA GLY A 13 15.92 -2.85 3.70
C GLY A 13 16.72 -3.59 2.63
N PHE A 14 17.25 -2.86 1.65
CA PHE A 14 18.19 -3.35 0.63
C PHE A 14 19.63 -2.82 0.83
N ASN A 15 20.04 -2.45 2.05
CA ASN A 15 21.37 -1.83 2.29
C ASN A 15 22.56 -2.72 1.88
N LYS A 16 22.34 -4.03 1.70
CA LYS A 16 23.34 -5.03 1.28
C LYS A 16 23.15 -5.53 -0.16
N GLN A 17 22.21 -4.95 -0.90
CA GLN A 17 21.83 -5.36 -2.26
C GLN A 17 21.72 -4.14 -3.18
N ALA A 18 21.51 -4.37 -4.47
CA ALA A 18 21.18 -3.28 -5.39
C ALA A 18 19.82 -2.66 -5.01
N LEU A 19 19.70 -1.34 -5.15
CA LEU A 19 18.43 -0.62 -4.99
C LEU A 19 17.76 -0.49 -6.36
N PRO A 20 16.60 -1.12 -6.59
CA PRO A 20 15.85 -0.93 -7.83
C PRO A 20 15.33 0.50 -7.95
N ALA A 21 15.61 1.17 -9.07
CA ALA A 21 15.28 2.59 -9.27
C ALA A 21 13.78 2.88 -9.15
N ALA A 22 12.91 2.07 -9.78
CA ALA A 22 11.45 2.16 -9.64
C ALA A 22 10.99 2.13 -8.18
N LEU A 23 11.47 1.16 -7.39
CA LEU A 23 11.07 1.03 -5.97
C LEU A 23 11.56 2.21 -5.13
N VAL A 24 12.75 2.74 -5.42
CA VAL A 24 13.28 3.93 -4.75
C VAL A 24 12.41 5.16 -5.01
N ALA A 25 11.99 5.37 -6.25
CA ALA A 25 11.19 6.54 -6.62
C ALA A 25 9.84 6.55 -5.88
N GLU A 26 9.13 5.42 -5.84
CA GLU A 26 7.86 5.29 -5.11
C GLU A 26 8.06 5.36 -3.59
N GLY A 27 9.10 4.70 -3.06
CA GLY A 27 9.45 4.74 -1.64
C GLY A 27 9.77 6.16 -1.16
N LEU A 28 10.57 6.91 -1.92
CA LEU A 28 10.90 8.32 -1.60
C LEU A 28 9.67 9.21 -1.65
N LEU A 29 8.77 8.99 -2.62
CA LEU A 29 7.54 9.76 -2.72
C LEU A 29 6.67 9.59 -1.46
N MET A 30 6.43 8.35 -1.04
CA MET A 30 5.67 8.05 0.17
C MET A 30 6.37 8.53 1.44
N LEU A 31 7.69 8.33 1.54
CA LEU A 31 8.47 8.78 2.69
C LEU A 31 8.40 10.30 2.84
N ASN A 32 8.67 11.07 1.78
CA ASN A 32 8.57 12.54 1.84
C ASN A 32 7.16 12.99 2.26
N GLY A 33 6.10 12.44 1.66
CA GLY A 33 4.72 12.79 2.04
C GLY A 33 4.41 12.51 3.52
N LEU A 34 4.92 11.41 4.08
CA LEU A 34 4.80 11.10 5.50
C LEU A 34 5.59 12.09 6.37
N LEU A 35 6.85 12.36 6.02
CA LEU A 35 7.74 13.24 6.77
C LEU A 35 7.23 14.71 6.76
N ASP A 36 6.75 15.20 5.62
CA ASP A 36 6.13 16.53 5.48
C ASP A 36 4.89 16.66 6.37
N GLY A 37 4.05 15.62 6.43
CA GLY A 37 2.89 15.62 7.32
C GLY A 37 3.27 15.58 8.79
N LEU A 38 4.25 14.75 9.18
CA LEU A 38 4.66 14.62 10.58
C LEU A 38 5.33 15.88 11.15
N THR A 39 6.16 16.57 10.36
CA THR A 39 6.88 17.79 10.80
C THR A 39 5.96 18.97 11.08
N GLN A 40 4.76 18.98 10.49
CA GLN A 40 3.75 20.00 10.75
C GLN A 40 3.03 19.81 12.09
N ILE A 41 3.23 18.67 12.78
CA ILE A 41 2.51 18.33 14.01
C ILE A 41 3.33 18.75 15.23
N GLN A 42 2.76 19.63 16.05
CA GLN A 42 3.40 20.10 17.28
C GLN A 42 3.61 18.95 18.27
N GLY A 43 4.79 18.91 18.89
CA GLY A 43 5.13 17.91 19.90
C GLY A 43 5.45 16.52 19.34
N VAL A 44 5.57 16.36 18.02
CA VAL A 44 6.10 15.15 17.38
C VAL A 44 7.62 15.31 17.15
N ASP A 45 8.39 14.32 17.58
CA ASP A 45 9.84 14.19 17.33
C ASP A 45 10.05 12.99 16.39
N VAL A 46 10.55 13.24 15.18
CA VAL A 46 10.68 12.20 14.15
C VAL A 46 12.10 11.66 14.12
N VAL A 47 12.23 10.35 14.32
CA VAL A 47 13.43 9.57 13.97
C VAL A 47 13.15 8.87 12.66
N VAL A 48 14.03 9.02 11.68
CA VAL A 48 13.87 8.38 10.36
C VAL A 48 15.11 7.58 10.02
N MET A 49 14.93 6.33 9.59
CA MET A 49 16.01 5.53 9.02
C MET A 49 16.14 5.83 7.53
N LEU A 50 17.37 6.04 7.05
CA LEU A 50 17.66 6.38 5.66
C LEU A 50 18.83 5.54 5.14
N ASP A 51 18.69 4.89 3.99
CA ASP A 51 19.78 4.26 3.27
C ASP A 51 20.78 5.33 2.81
N TRP A 52 22.06 5.07 3.03
CA TRP A 52 23.15 6.00 2.72
C TRP A 52 23.19 6.47 1.27
N ARG A 53 22.61 5.73 0.33
CA ARG A 53 22.58 6.06 -1.11
C ARG A 53 21.55 7.13 -1.46
N VAL A 54 20.50 7.28 -0.65
CA VAL A 54 19.36 8.18 -0.92
C VAL A 54 19.10 9.19 0.19
N CYS A 55 19.96 9.22 1.22
CA CYS A 55 19.76 10.08 2.39
C CYS A 55 19.77 11.58 2.06
N THR A 56 20.41 12.00 0.96
CA THR A 56 20.43 13.39 0.48
C THR A 56 19.17 13.79 -0.28
N SER A 57 18.32 12.83 -0.65
CA SER A 57 17.03 13.08 -1.31
C SER A 57 15.91 13.44 -0.33
N ILE A 58 16.18 13.37 0.98
CA ILE A 58 15.24 13.71 2.05
C ILE A 58 15.75 14.95 2.77
N ASN A 59 14.89 15.97 2.89
CA ASN A 59 15.16 17.06 3.83
C ASN A 59 14.93 16.54 5.25
N SER A 60 16.01 16.43 6.03
CA SER A 60 15.96 15.94 7.41
C SER A 60 15.98 17.06 8.45
N ASP A 61 15.82 18.32 8.03
CA ASP A 61 15.68 19.46 8.94
C ASP A 61 14.50 19.25 9.90
N GLY A 62 14.75 19.45 11.20
CA GLY A 62 13.75 19.21 12.24
C GLY A 62 13.50 17.72 12.56
N MET A 63 14.32 16.82 12.01
CA MET A 63 14.25 15.37 12.25
C MET A 63 15.57 14.81 12.77
N ARG A 64 15.56 13.54 13.17
CA ARG A 64 16.76 12.79 13.55
C ARG A 64 17.00 11.65 12.56
N PRO A 65 17.80 11.86 11.51
CA PRO A 65 18.14 10.80 10.57
C PRO A 65 19.08 9.79 11.21
N CYS A 66 18.87 8.50 10.93
CA CYS A 66 19.80 7.41 11.20
C CYS A 66 20.19 6.79 9.85
N ILE A 67 21.46 6.99 9.47
CA ILE A 67 21.95 6.54 8.16
C ILE A 67 22.36 5.07 8.23
N ILE A 68 21.75 4.26 7.38
CA ILE A 68 21.97 2.82 7.27
C ILE A 68 22.94 2.57 6.11
N THR A 69 24.14 2.12 6.47
CA THR A 69 25.21 1.70 5.54
C THR A 69 25.21 0.17 5.37
N PRO A 70 26.00 -0.40 4.43
CA PRO A 70 26.09 -1.85 4.24
C PRO A 70 26.64 -2.62 5.45
N ASP A 71 27.36 -1.94 6.35
CA ASP A 71 27.92 -2.54 7.58
C ASP A 71 26.85 -2.80 8.65
N HIS A 72 25.69 -2.15 8.55
CA HIS A 72 24.61 -2.29 9.51
C HIS A 72 23.74 -3.52 9.22
N GLN A 73 23.17 -4.08 10.29
CA GLN A 73 22.03 -5.00 10.18
C GLN A 73 20.75 -4.17 10.33
N THR A 74 20.07 -3.90 9.22
CA THR A 74 18.92 -2.98 9.19
C THR A 74 17.83 -3.34 10.20
N LEU A 75 17.53 -4.63 10.37
CA LEU A 75 16.51 -5.08 11.32
C LEU A 75 16.97 -4.88 12.78
N ASP A 76 18.24 -5.07 13.09
CA ASP A 76 18.77 -4.85 14.44
C ASP A 76 18.76 -3.34 14.77
N GLU A 77 19.09 -2.49 13.80
CA GLU A 77 18.98 -1.02 13.95
C GLU A 77 17.54 -0.56 14.11
N LEU A 78 16.61 -1.14 13.34
CA LEU A 78 15.17 -0.88 13.48
C LEU A 78 14.69 -1.20 14.90
N GLU A 79 15.05 -2.36 15.44
CA GLU A 79 14.67 -2.76 16.80
C GLU A 79 15.31 -1.86 17.88
N ARG A 80 16.60 -1.55 17.73
CA ARG A 80 17.33 -0.64 18.62
C ARG A 80 16.70 0.74 18.67
N LEU A 81 16.28 1.28 17.51
CA LEU A 81 15.63 2.59 17.41
C LEU A 81 14.17 2.53 17.90
N ALA A 82 13.45 1.45 17.61
CA ALA A 82 12.06 1.25 18.05
C ALA A 82 11.97 1.27 19.58
N LEU A 83 12.92 0.64 20.27
CA LEU A 83 13.04 0.67 21.73
C LEU A 83 13.16 2.10 22.29
N GLN A 84 13.76 3.03 21.53
CA GLN A 84 13.98 4.43 21.90
C GLN A 84 12.87 5.40 21.46
N CYS A 85 11.80 4.89 20.83
CA CYS A 85 10.68 5.69 20.35
C CYS A 85 9.37 5.25 21.02
N ASP A 86 8.35 6.13 20.99
CA ASP A 86 7.04 5.84 21.58
C ASP A 86 6.22 4.93 20.66
N VAL A 87 6.36 5.10 19.35
CA VAL A 87 5.66 4.35 18.30
C VAL A 87 6.49 4.22 17.03
N VAL A 88 6.13 3.24 16.20
CA VAL A 88 6.81 2.96 14.93
C VAL A 88 5.81 3.01 13.79
N TRP A 89 6.18 3.68 12.69
CA TRP A 89 5.42 3.73 11.44
C TRP A 89 6.25 3.08 10.33
N PRO A 90 6.13 1.75 10.16
CA PRO A 90 6.77 1.07 9.05
C PRO A 90 5.94 1.26 7.76
N ILE A 91 6.64 1.48 6.66
CA ILE A 91 6.13 1.43 5.30
C ILE A 91 6.99 0.41 4.57
N ALA A 92 6.38 -0.63 4.00
CA ALA A 92 7.11 -1.65 3.28
C ALA A 92 6.17 -2.35 2.31
N PRO A 93 6.67 -2.89 1.20
CA PRO A 93 5.86 -3.70 0.32
C PRO A 93 5.40 -5.00 1.00
N GLU A 94 4.33 -5.58 0.49
CA GLU A 94 3.75 -6.83 1.00
C GLU A 94 4.45 -8.10 0.48
N PHE A 95 5.19 -8.03 -0.63
CA PHE A 95 5.84 -9.20 -1.22
C PHE A 95 6.80 -9.86 -0.22
N ASP A 96 6.93 -11.18 -0.32
CA ASP A 96 7.74 -12.02 0.56
C ASP A 96 7.42 -11.86 2.05
N GLY A 97 6.23 -11.32 2.36
CA GLY A 97 5.79 -10.98 3.72
C GLY A 97 6.69 -9.95 4.41
N ILE A 98 7.34 -9.03 3.69
CA ILE A 98 8.25 -8.04 4.29
C ILE A 98 7.52 -7.20 5.34
N LEU A 99 6.43 -6.51 4.97
CA LEU A 99 5.67 -5.70 5.92
C LEU A 99 5.16 -6.53 7.12
N GLN A 100 4.70 -7.75 6.89
CA GLN A 100 4.25 -8.66 7.93
C GLN A 100 5.37 -8.92 8.94
N LYS A 101 6.56 -9.33 8.47
CA LYS A 101 7.72 -9.66 9.32
C LYS A 101 8.18 -8.45 10.12
N LEU A 102 8.16 -7.25 9.52
CA LEU A 102 8.46 -6.01 10.23
C LEU A 102 7.48 -5.75 11.36
N CYS A 103 6.18 -5.85 11.08
CA CYS A 103 5.14 -5.66 12.10
C CYS A 103 5.30 -6.69 13.25
N GLN A 104 5.55 -7.96 12.94
CA GLN A 104 5.76 -9.01 13.95
C GLN A 104 6.94 -8.70 14.88
N ARG A 105 8.05 -8.20 14.33
CA ARG A 105 9.23 -7.82 15.13
C ARG A 105 8.91 -6.65 16.07
N ILE A 106 8.27 -5.60 15.58
CA ILE A 106 7.90 -4.44 16.40
C ILE A 106 6.88 -4.81 17.48
N GLU A 107 5.91 -5.67 17.14
CA GLU A 107 4.93 -6.22 18.10
C GLU A 107 5.63 -7.04 19.20
N ALA A 108 6.66 -7.83 18.85
CA ALA A 108 7.45 -8.60 19.83
C ALA A 108 8.19 -7.69 20.82
N LEU A 109 8.56 -6.47 20.41
CA LEU A 109 9.11 -5.44 21.28
C LEU A 109 8.06 -4.71 22.14
N ARG A 110 6.77 -5.08 22.00
CA ARG A 110 5.61 -4.41 22.62
C ARG A 110 5.53 -2.93 22.29
N LYS A 111 5.99 -2.55 21.09
CA LYS A 111 5.89 -1.17 20.59
C LYS A 111 4.63 -1.00 19.75
N PRO A 112 3.85 0.08 19.94
CA PRO A 112 2.69 0.32 19.11
C PRO A 112 3.09 0.67 17.68
N LEU A 113 2.35 0.10 16.74
CA LEU A 113 2.46 0.36 15.30
C LEU A 113 1.49 1.49 14.89
N LEU A 114 1.93 2.35 13.98
CA LEU A 114 1.07 3.31 13.28
C LEU A 114 0.58 2.76 11.93
N THR A 115 0.40 1.44 11.86
CA THR A 115 -0.12 0.71 10.71
C THR A 115 -0.91 -0.50 11.20
N SER A 116 -1.49 -1.27 10.29
CA SER A 116 -2.20 -2.50 10.64
C SER A 116 -1.26 -3.52 11.31
N PRO A 117 -1.74 -4.29 12.30
CA PRO A 117 -0.94 -5.32 12.96
C PRO A 117 -0.58 -6.44 11.99
N ALA A 118 0.47 -7.20 12.33
CA ALA A 118 1.02 -8.24 11.44
C ALA A 118 -0.02 -9.25 10.96
N LYS A 119 -0.97 -9.61 11.82
CA LYS A 119 -2.06 -10.54 11.48
C LYS A 119 -2.97 -9.98 10.39
N ALA A 120 -3.33 -8.70 10.48
CA ALA A 120 -4.14 -8.04 9.45
C ALA A 120 -3.35 -7.90 8.16
N VAL A 121 -2.07 -7.49 8.26
CA VAL A 121 -1.17 -7.40 7.11
C VAL A 121 -1.03 -8.73 6.38
N ALA A 122 -0.83 -9.83 7.10
CA ALA A 122 -0.71 -11.17 6.51
C ALA A 122 -1.98 -11.57 5.75
N LEU A 123 -3.14 -11.29 6.33
CA LEU A 123 -4.43 -11.63 5.72
C LEU A 123 -4.68 -10.81 4.46
N THR A 124 -4.51 -9.49 4.51
CA THR A 124 -4.83 -8.61 3.38
C THR A 124 -3.77 -8.61 2.30
N GLY A 125 -2.50 -8.83 2.68
CA GLY A 125 -1.38 -8.99 1.75
C GLY A 125 -1.45 -10.27 0.93
N ASN A 126 -2.28 -11.25 1.31
CA ASN A 126 -2.54 -12.45 0.53
C ASN A 126 -3.86 -12.31 -0.26
N LYS A 127 -3.75 -12.11 -1.59
CA LYS A 127 -4.91 -11.86 -2.47
C LYS A 127 -5.93 -12.99 -2.46
N TRP A 128 -5.48 -14.25 -2.32
CA TRP A 128 -6.38 -15.40 -2.21
C TRP A 128 -7.16 -15.39 -0.89
N GLN A 129 -6.50 -15.15 0.23
CA GLN A 129 -7.17 -15.10 1.54
C GLN A 129 -8.13 -13.90 1.62
N THR A 130 -7.74 -12.74 1.09
CA THR A 130 -8.61 -11.56 0.95
C THR A 130 -9.86 -11.90 0.16
N PHE A 131 -9.70 -12.50 -1.03
CA PHE A 131 -10.82 -12.94 -1.87
C PHE A 131 -11.77 -13.89 -1.13
N GLN A 132 -11.23 -14.92 -0.46
CA GLN A 132 -12.03 -15.89 0.29
C GLN A 132 -12.83 -15.20 1.40
N LYS A 133 -12.18 -14.30 2.14
CA LYS A 133 -12.80 -13.57 3.25
C LYS A 133 -13.91 -12.65 2.77
N LEU A 134 -13.68 -11.87 1.71
CA LEU A 134 -14.69 -10.99 1.11
C LEU A 134 -15.90 -11.79 0.59
N THR A 135 -15.62 -12.89 -0.13
CA THR A 135 -16.66 -13.78 -0.70
C THR A 135 -17.52 -14.41 0.39
N GLN A 136 -16.91 -14.90 1.48
CA GLN A 136 -17.64 -15.49 2.62
C GLN A 136 -18.65 -14.49 3.22
N HIS A 137 -18.32 -13.21 3.18
CA HIS A 137 -19.15 -12.12 3.72
C HIS A 137 -19.99 -11.40 2.65
N LYS A 138 -20.06 -11.94 1.42
CA LYS A 138 -20.85 -11.40 0.30
C LYS A 138 -20.48 -9.97 -0.10
N ILE A 139 -19.24 -9.57 0.11
CA ILE A 139 -18.70 -8.32 -0.43
C ILE A 139 -18.23 -8.61 -1.86
N ALA A 140 -18.68 -7.81 -2.82
CA ALA A 140 -18.31 -7.97 -4.22
C ALA A 140 -16.79 -7.82 -4.39
N THR A 141 -16.17 -8.87 -4.93
CA THR A 141 -14.72 -8.97 -5.15
C THR A 141 -14.48 -9.67 -6.48
N VAL A 142 -13.34 -9.40 -7.11
CA VAL A 142 -12.98 -10.08 -8.37
C VAL A 142 -12.83 -11.57 -8.13
N ALA A 143 -13.50 -12.39 -8.94
CA ALA A 143 -13.39 -13.84 -8.88
C ALA A 143 -11.92 -14.24 -8.98
N THR A 144 -11.43 -15.01 -8.00
CA THR A 144 -10.03 -15.37 -7.92
C THR A 144 -9.92 -16.89 -7.87
N GLN A 145 -8.93 -17.43 -8.56
CA GLN A 145 -8.55 -18.83 -8.50
C GLN A 145 -7.05 -18.94 -8.20
N ARG A 146 -6.62 -20.01 -7.54
CA ARG A 146 -5.20 -20.33 -7.46
C ARG A 146 -4.72 -20.75 -8.83
N PHE A 147 -3.53 -20.32 -9.20
CA PHE A 147 -2.95 -20.61 -10.52
C PHE A 147 -2.84 -22.11 -10.80
N GLU A 148 -2.47 -22.91 -9.78
CA GLU A 148 -2.38 -24.38 -9.87
C GLU A 148 -3.71 -25.09 -10.18
N ASP A 149 -4.84 -24.46 -9.83
CA ASP A 149 -6.19 -25.00 -10.04
C ASP A 149 -6.84 -24.46 -11.33
N PHE A 150 -6.16 -23.53 -12.03
CA PHE A 150 -6.73 -22.82 -13.16
C PHE A 150 -6.43 -23.55 -14.48
N TYR A 151 -7.49 -23.73 -15.28
CA TYR A 151 -7.39 -24.19 -16.66
C TYR A 151 -7.83 -23.05 -17.56
N TYR A 152 -6.99 -22.71 -18.55
CA TYR A 152 -7.30 -21.62 -19.47
C TYR A 152 -8.62 -21.87 -20.21
N GLN A 153 -9.44 -20.82 -20.27
CA GLN A 153 -10.66 -20.74 -21.05
C GLN A 153 -10.60 -19.46 -21.88
N SER A 154 -11.22 -19.50 -23.07
CA SER A 154 -11.23 -18.35 -23.98
C SER A 154 -11.73 -17.09 -23.27
N GLY A 155 -10.92 -16.04 -23.29
CA GLY A 155 -11.16 -14.78 -22.61
C GLY A 155 -9.87 -14.10 -22.16
N GLU A 156 -10.03 -12.92 -21.56
CA GLU A 156 -8.92 -12.16 -20.99
C GLU A 156 -8.79 -12.44 -19.49
N TRP A 157 -7.56 -12.74 -19.05
CA TRP A 157 -7.24 -13.12 -17.68
C TRP A 157 -6.03 -12.33 -17.18
N MET A 158 -6.01 -12.08 -15.87
CA MET A 158 -4.88 -11.51 -15.16
C MET A 158 -4.22 -12.59 -14.31
N ILE A 159 -2.96 -12.89 -14.56
CA ILE A 159 -2.10 -13.66 -13.65
C ILE A 159 -1.40 -12.67 -12.73
N LYS A 160 -1.45 -12.91 -11.42
CA LYS A 160 -0.80 -12.05 -10.42
C LYS A 160 -0.10 -12.88 -9.36
N ALA A 161 1.01 -12.37 -8.81
CA ALA A 161 1.55 -12.92 -7.56
C ALA A 161 0.50 -12.87 -6.44
N ILE A 162 0.45 -13.92 -5.62
CA ILE A 162 -0.51 -14.04 -4.52
C ILE A 162 -0.33 -12.92 -3.48
N ASP A 163 0.90 -12.47 -3.29
CA ASP A 163 1.30 -11.31 -2.50
C ASP A 163 1.96 -10.26 -3.40
N GLY A 164 2.40 -9.15 -2.81
CA GLY A 164 3.11 -8.08 -3.53
C GLY A 164 2.39 -6.75 -3.63
N ALA A 165 3.16 -5.77 -4.10
CA ALA A 165 2.80 -4.35 -4.16
C ALA A 165 2.97 -3.83 -5.59
N GLY A 166 1.99 -3.08 -6.09
CA GLY A 166 2.04 -2.52 -7.44
C GLY A 166 1.73 -3.56 -8.53
N CYS A 167 2.15 -3.28 -9.76
CA CYS A 167 1.76 -4.06 -10.95
C CYS A 167 2.90 -4.86 -11.61
N SER A 168 4.10 -4.88 -11.01
CA SER A 168 5.30 -5.49 -11.61
C SER A 168 5.16 -6.98 -11.93
N ASP A 169 4.36 -7.71 -11.16
CA ASP A 169 4.13 -9.15 -11.31
C ASP A 169 2.68 -9.46 -11.70
N SER A 170 2.11 -8.60 -12.55
CA SER A 170 0.76 -8.77 -13.10
C SER A 170 0.80 -8.87 -14.63
N TYR A 171 0.27 -9.97 -15.18
CA TYR A 171 0.30 -10.28 -16.61
C TYR A 171 -1.11 -10.46 -17.17
N LEU A 172 -1.43 -9.71 -18.21
CA LEU A 172 -2.62 -9.88 -19.03
C LEU A 172 -2.39 -11.01 -20.03
N VAL A 173 -3.28 -11.99 -20.02
CA VAL A 173 -3.27 -13.15 -20.90
C VAL A 173 -4.54 -13.13 -21.72
N THR A 174 -4.40 -13.16 -23.04
CA THR A 174 -5.54 -13.02 -23.97
C THR A 174 -5.84 -14.29 -24.76
N ASP A 175 -4.87 -15.19 -24.88
CA ASP A 175 -5.02 -16.49 -25.54
C ASP A 175 -4.26 -17.62 -24.81
N LEU A 176 -4.43 -18.84 -25.30
CA LEU A 176 -3.80 -20.04 -24.72
C LEU A 176 -2.28 -20.02 -24.87
N ASN A 177 -1.74 -19.48 -25.97
CA ASN A 177 -0.29 -19.45 -26.20
C ASN A 177 0.38 -18.47 -25.22
N ASP A 178 -0.23 -17.30 -25.00
CA ASP A 178 0.16 -16.34 -23.96
C ASP A 178 0.16 -17.03 -22.59
N PHE A 179 -0.90 -17.77 -22.27
CA PHE A 179 -1.02 -18.48 -21.01
C PHE A 179 0.10 -19.50 -20.81
N GLU A 180 0.33 -20.37 -21.80
CA GLU A 180 1.36 -21.42 -21.75
C GLU A 180 2.77 -20.84 -21.62
N LEU A 181 3.07 -19.77 -22.38
CA LEU A 181 4.35 -19.07 -22.32
C LEU A 181 4.62 -18.52 -20.91
N ARG A 182 3.63 -17.82 -20.33
CA ARG A 182 3.74 -17.27 -18.98
C ARG A 182 3.78 -18.37 -17.93
N SER A 183 2.96 -19.41 -18.06
CA SER A 183 2.96 -20.55 -17.15
C SER A 183 4.33 -21.21 -17.06
N GLY A 184 5.01 -21.40 -18.19
CA GLY A 184 6.37 -21.94 -18.23
C GLY A 184 7.40 -21.05 -17.51
N GLN A 185 7.24 -19.73 -17.55
CA GLN A 185 8.11 -18.78 -16.85
C GLN A 185 7.84 -18.74 -15.34
N LEU A 186 6.56 -18.81 -14.94
CA LEU A 186 6.12 -18.61 -13.55
C LEU A 186 6.15 -19.89 -12.71
N ALA A 187 6.15 -21.07 -13.34
CA ALA A 187 6.22 -22.38 -12.67
C ALA A 187 7.46 -22.57 -11.77
N VAL A 188 8.45 -21.68 -11.87
CA VAL A 188 9.74 -21.84 -11.22
C VAL A 188 9.78 -21.22 -9.82
N ASN A 189 9.00 -20.18 -9.47
CA ASN A 189 9.36 -19.35 -8.28
C ASN A 189 8.22 -18.62 -7.53
N GLY A 190 6.94 -18.97 -7.63
CA GLY A 190 5.94 -18.26 -6.82
C GLY A 190 4.55 -18.88 -6.72
N GLN A 191 3.79 -18.43 -5.71
CA GLN A 191 2.35 -18.68 -5.62
C GLN A 191 1.63 -17.58 -6.41
N PHE A 192 0.93 -17.97 -7.47
CA PHE A 192 0.16 -17.05 -8.31
C PHE A 192 -1.34 -17.29 -8.16
N ILE A 193 -2.11 -16.26 -8.47
CA ILE A 193 -3.55 -16.31 -8.64
C ILE A 193 -3.93 -15.91 -10.07
N VAL A 194 -5.11 -16.34 -10.48
CA VAL A 194 -5.72 -15.94 -11.75
C VAL A 194 -7.06 -15.26 -11.45
N GLN A 195 -7.29 -14.13 -12.11
CA GLN A 195 -8.52 -13.34 -12.03
C GLN A 195 -9.00 -13.04 -13.45
N PRO A 196 -10.32 -13.00 -13.73
CA PRO A 196 -10.80 -12.51 -15.01
C PRO A 196 -10.39 -11.05 -15.17
N HIS A 197 -10.00 -10.66 -16.39
CA HIS A 197 -9.71 -9.27 -16.68
C HIS A 197 -11.02 -8.48 -16.81
N ILE A 198 -11.43 -7.83 -15.72
CA ILE A 198 -12.64 -7.01 -15.71
C ILE A 198 -12.34 -5.62 -16.30
N HIS A 199 -13.00 -5.31 -17.41
CA HIS A 199 -13.06 -3.96 -17.97
C HIS A 199 -13.93 -3.06 -17.08
N GLY A 200 -13.34 -1.98 -16.58
CA GLY A 200 -14.00 -1.04 -15.68
C GLY A 200 -13.04 0.05 -15.27
N GLU A 201 -13.56 1.09 -14.63
CA GLU A 201 -12.73 2.15 -14.06
C GLU A 201 -11.91 1.59 -12.91
N LYS A 202 -10.59 1.85 -12.91
CA LYS A 202 -9.70 1.47 -11.83
C LYS A 202 -9.70 2.61 -10.81
N THR A 203 -10.38 2.40 -9.70
CA THR A 203 -10.48 3.38 -8.62
C THR A 203 -9.81 2.86 -7.36
N SER A 204 -9.49 3.75 -6.43
CA SER A 204 -9.04 3.34 -5.11
C SER A 204 -9.60 4.24 -4.03
N LEU A 205 -9.75 3.72 -2.83
CA LEU A 205 -10.17 4.47 -1.65
C LEU A 205 -8.99 4.65 -0.71
N SER A 206 -8.85 5.86 -0.19
CA SER A 206 -7.94 6.15 0.93
C SER A 206 -8.77 6.19 2.20
N CYS A 207 -8.52 5.26 3.12
CA CYS A 207 -9.35 5.06 4.30
C CYS A 207 -8.51 5.03 5.58
N LEU A 208 -9.17 5.31 6.70
CA LEU A 208 -8.68 5.03 8.05
C LEU A 208 -9.50 3.88 8.64
N PHE A 209 -8.86 2.98 9.38
CA PHE A 209 -9.54 1.91 10.10
C PHE A 209 -9.10 1.84 11.55
N LYS A 210 -10.01 1.39 12.43
CA LYS A 210 -9.74 1.04 13.81
C LYS A 210 -10.89 0.22 14.38
N ALA A 211 -10.58 -0.97 14.90
CA ALA A 211 -11.48 -1.77 15.73
C ALA A 211 -12.89 -1.94 15.13
N GLY A 212 -12.97 -2.41 13.88
CA GLY A 212 -14.24 -2.66 13.21
C GLY A 212 -14.93 -1.43 12.62
N ARG A 213 -14.29 -0.25 12.67
CA ARG A 213 -14.79 1.00 12.08
C ARG A 213 -13.85 1.50 11.00
N GLY A 214 -14.43 2.10 9.97
CA GLY A 214 -13.71 2.69 8.83
C GLY A 214 -14.20 4.10 8.56
N TRP A 215 -13.27 4.98 8.18
CA TRP A 215 -13.54 6.35 7.76
C TRP A 215 -12.92 6.59 6.39
N LEU A 216 -13.72 7.03 5.43
CA LEU A 216 -13.27 7.32 4.08
C LEU A 216 -12.69 8.74 4.01
N LEU A 217 -11.47 8.87 3.48
CA LEU A 217 -10.81 10.16 3.25
C LEU A 217 -11.05 10.64 1.82
N SER A 218 -10.72 9.82 0.82
CA SER A 218 -10.85 10.17 -0.59
C SER A 218 -11.17 8.97 -1.47
N ALA A 219 -11.82 9.25 -2.59
CA ALA A 219 -11.93 8.33 -3.72
C ALA A 219 -11.04 8.82 -4.86
N ASN A 220 -10.27 7.89 -5.43
CA ASN A 220 -9.19 8.17 -6.36
C ASN A 220 -9.42 7.38 -7.66
N VAL A 221 -8.87 7.86 -8.78
CA VAL A 221 -8.83 7.13 -10.06
C VAL A 221 -7.38 6.87 -10.42
N GLN A 222 -7.08 5.62 -10.76
CA GLN A 222 -5.76 5.18 -11.22
C GLN A 222 -5.77 5.06 -12.75
N LYS A 223 -4.80 5.70 -13.40
CA LYS A 223 -4.60 5.63 -14.86
C LYS A 223 -3.43 4.74 -15.17
N PHE A 224 -3.67 3.74 -16.00
CA PHE A 224 -2.67 2.74 -16.39
C PHE A 224 -2.43 2.76 -17.89
N ASN A 225 -1.23 2.36 -18.27
CA ASN A 225 -0.90 1.92 -19.63
C ASN A 225 -0.58 0.43 -19.60
N VAL A 226 -0.88 -0.29 -20.67
CA VAL A 226 -0.48 -1.69 -20.83
C VAL A 226 0.73 -1.74 -21.78
N LYS A 227 1.87 -2.22 -21.27
CA LYS A 227 3.07 -2.46 -22.07
C LYS A 227 3.54 -3.89 -21.83
N ASN A 228 3.88 -4.62 -22.90
CA ASN A 228 4.35 -6.01 -22.80
C ASN A 228 3.42 -6.91 -21.95
N GLN A 229 2.10 -6.72 -22.11
CA GLN A 229 1.06 -7.41 -21.34
C GLN A 229 1.04 -7.10 -19.83
N GLN A 230 1.71 -6.04 -19.37
CA GLN A 230 1.72 -5.65 -17.96
C GLN A 230 1.12 -4.26 -17.77
N TYR A 231 0.44 -4.08 -16.64
CA TYR A 231 -0.10 -2.79 -16.25
C TYR A 231 1.01 -1.92 -15.66
N HIS A 232 1.11 -0.68 -16.13
CA HIS A 232 2.02 0.32 -15.59
C HIS A 232 1.21 1.53 -15.15
N LEU A 233 1.16 1.77 -13.85
CA LEU A 233 0.51 2.95 -13.29
C LEU A 233 1.23 4.21 -13.80
N GLN A 234 0.47 5.11 -14.41
CA GLN A 234 0.97 6.38 -14.97
C GLN A 234 0.65 7.54 -14.04
N GLU A 235 -0.60 7.60 -13.59
CA GLU A 235 -1.11 8.72 -12.83
C GLU A 235 -2.16 8.26 -11.82
N ILE A 236 -2.27 8.97 -10.71
CA ILE A 236 -3.36 8.85 -9.75
C ILE A 236 -4.03 10.22 -9.65
N LEU A 237 -5.32 10.28 -9.97
CA LEU A 237 -6.14 11.43 -9.63
C LEU A 237 -6.72 11.16 -8.24
N VAL A 238 -6.24 11.89 -7.23
CA VAL A 238 -6.68 11.77 -5.85
C VAL A 238 -7.85 12.71 -5.61
N ASN A 239 -8.87 12.23 -4.90
CA ASN A 239 -10.08 12.97 -4.56
C ASN A 239 -10.88 13.48 -5.79
N VAL A 240 -11.21 12.56 -6.70
CA VAL A 240 -11.89 12.86 -7.98
C VAL A 240 -13.36 13.21 -7.86
N THR A 241 -14.00 12.84 -6.75
CA THR A 241 -15.41 13.11 -6.49
C THR A 241 -15.58 13.67 -5.09
N SER A 242 -16.40 14.71 -4.98
CA SER A 242 -16.83 15.27 -3.70
C SER A 242 -17.92 14.42 -3.04
N ASP A 243 -18.66 13.64 -3.82
CA ASP A 243 -19.65 12.69 -3.32
C ASP A 243 -19.01 11.29 -3.24
N VAL A 244 -18.73 10.88 -2.00
CA VAL A 244 -18.19 9.57 -1.66
C VAL A 244 -19.22 8.66 -0.99
N SER A 245 -20.50 9.09 -0.95
CA SER A 245 -21.58 8.37 -0.25
C SER A 245 -21.75 6.94 -0.74
N LYS A 246 -21.59 6.70 -2.06
CA LYS A 246 -21.67 5.37 -2.66
C LYS A 246 -20.67 4.35 -2.10
N TYR A 247 -19.56 4.80 -1.52
CA TYR A 247 -18.52 3.93 -0.94
C TYR A 247 -18.67 3.70 0.56
N GLN A 248 -19.49 4.50 1.26
CA GLN A 248 -19.59 4.45 2.73
C GLN A 248 -19.99 3.07 3.24
N ARG A 249 -20.99 2.46 2.59
CA ARG A 249 -21.44 1.10 2.95
C ARG A 249 -20.31 0.08 2.79
N LEU A 250 -19.58 0.13 1.69
CA LEU A 250 -18.46 -0.77 1.42
C LEU A 250 -17.36 -0.64 2.49
N VAL A 251 -17.00 0.59 2.87
CA VAL A 251 -16.00 0.84 3.91
C VAL A 251 -16.44 0.29 5.27
N VAL A 252 -17.71 0.46 5.63
CA VAL A 252 -18.28 -0.11 6.86
C VAL A 252 -18.27 -1.65 6.82
N GLU A 253 -18.68 -2.25 5.71
CA GLU A 253 -18.65 -3.71 5.52
C GLU A 253 -17.22 -4.27 5.62
N ILE A 254 -16.24 -3.65 4.96
CA ILE A 254 -14.83 -4.02 5.06
C ILE A 254 -14.33 -3.89 6.51
N ALA A 255 -14.68 -2.81 7.21
CA ALA A 255 -14.26 -2.61 8.60
C ALA A 255 -14.77 -3.74 9.50
N MET A 256 -16.03 -4.16 9.33
CA MET A 256 -16.60 -5.27 10.09
C MET A 256 -15.95 -6.62 9.77
N VAL A 257 -15.59 -6.86 8.50
CA VAL A 257 -14.99 -8.12 8.05
C VAL A 257 -13.52 -8.22 8.45
N PHE A 258 -12.81 -7.09 8.49
CA PHE A 258 -11.42 -6.97 8.87
C PHE A 258 -11.26 -6.05 10.10
N PRO A 259 -11.74 -6.47 11.28
CA PRO A 259 -11.77 -5.61 12.46
C PRO A 259 -10.37 -5.23 12.98
N ASP A 260 -9.35 -6.02 12.60
CA ASP A 260 -7.95 -5.81 12.95
C ASP A 260 -7.26 -4.78 12.03
N LEU A 261 -7.89 -4.29 10.94
CA LEU A 261 -7.33 -3.20 10.15
C LEU A 261 -7.18 -1.94 11.02
N TRP A 262 -6.03 -1.29 10.91
CA TRP A 262 -5.68 -0.13 11.73
C TRP A 262 -4.87 0.90 10.93
N GLY A 263 -5.14 2.18 11.18
CA GLY A 263 -4.42 3.28 10.55
C GLY A 263 -4.88 3.51 9.12
N TYR A 264 -3.98 4.03 8.28
CA TYR A 264 -4.27 4.25 6.86
C TYR A 264 -4.24 2.93 6.08
N VAL A 265 -5.26 2.72 5.26
CA VAL A 265 -5.42 1.55 4.39
C VAL A 265 -5.92 2.02 3.03
N GLY A 266 -5.27 1.55 1.96
CA GLY A 266 -5.75 1.74 0.59
C GLY A 266 -6.63 0.57 0.16
N ILE A 267 -7.72 0.82 -0.57
CA ILE A 267 -8.57 -0.23 -1.14
C ILE A 267 -8.63 -0.02 -2.64
N ASP A 268 -8.08 -0.93 -3.42
CA ASP A 268 -8.15 -0.87 -4.88
C ASP A 268 -9.43 -1.54 -5.36
N LEU A 269 -10.08 -0.92 -6.35
CA LEU A 269 -11.40 -1.30 -6.85
C LEU A 269 -11.38 -1.40 -8.39
N ILE A 270 -12.32 -2.17 -8.92
CA ILE A 270 -12.73 -2.11 -10.32
C ILE A 270 -14.22 -1.78 -10.36
N GLU A 271 -14.57 -0.64 -10.93
CA GLU A 271 -15.95 -0.18 -11.07
C GLU A 271 -16.48 -0.42 -12.48
N THR A 272 -17.61 -1.12 -12.56
CA THR A 272 -18.35 -1.37 -13.80
C THR A 272 -19.69 -0.65 -13.74
N ALA A 273 -20.48 -0.72 -14.81
CA ALA A 273 -21.85 -0.19 -14.79
C ALA A 273 -22.72 -0.88 -13.72
N ASP A 274 -22.43 -2.13 -13.38
CA ASP A 274 -23.29 -2.98 -12.56
C ASP A 274 -22.81 -3.12 -11.10
N ALA A 275 -21.49 -2.99 -10.86
CA ALA A 275 -20.90 -3.30 -9.57
C ALA A 275 -19.56 -2.61 -9.30
N ILE A 276 -19.27 -2.46 -8.00
CA ILE A 276 -17.98 -2.07 -7.44
C ILE A 276 -17.31 -3.33 -6.89
N TYR A 277 -16.25 -3.80 -7.54
CA TYR A 277 -15.50 -4.96 -7.10
C TYR A 277 -14.29 -4.54 -6.29
N VAL A 278 -14.14 -5.07 -5.08
CA VAL A 278 -12.87 -4.99 -4.35
C VAL A 278 -11.84 -5.84 -5.09
N LEU A 279 -10.71 -5.22 -5.42
CA LEU A 279 -9.58 -5.89 -6.04
C LEU A 279 -8.56 -6.30 -4.99
N GLU A 280 -8.07 -5.32 -4.22
CA GLU A 280 -6.99 -5.48 -3.25
C GLU A 280 -7.20 -4.55 -2.04
N ILE A 281 -6.70 -4.95 -0.86
CA ILE A 281 -6.70 -4.14 0.36
C ILE A 281 -5.23 -4.01 0.80
N ASN A 282 -4.71 -2.79 0.72
CA ASN A 282 -3.32 -2.44 1.05
C ASN A 282 -3.27 -1.93 2.51
N PRO A 283 -2.80 -2.73 3.48
CA PRO A 283 -2.83 -2.43 4.92
C PRO A 283 -1.73 -1.43 5.35
N ARG A 284 -1.39 -0.50 4.46
CA ARG A 284 -0.28 0.46 4.59
C ARG A 284 -0.56 1.71 3.78
N LEU A 285 0.38 2.67 3.84
CA LEU A 285 0.39 3.80 2.92
C LEU A 285 0.43 3.33 1.47
N THR A 286 -0.39 3.99 0.65
CA THR A 286 -0.38 3.91 -0.81
C THR A 286 0.07 5.25 -1.37
N THR A 287 0.49 5.28 -2.62
CA THR A 287 0.98 6.51 -3.28
C THR A 287 -0.05 7.65 -3.25
N SER A 288 -1.36 7.36 -3.22
CA SER A 288 -2.40 8.40 -3.04
C SER A 288 -2.29 9.19 -1.73
N PHE A 289 -1.64 8.64 -0.69
CA PHE A 289 -1.43 9.29 0.60
C PHE A 289 -0.79 10.69 0.47
N VAL A 290 0.17 10.84 -0.44
CA VAL A 290 0.99 12.06 -0.56
C VAL A 290 0.18 13.28 -1.02
N ALA A 291 -0.97 13.06 -1.65
CA ALA A 291 -1.83 14.13 -2.14
C ALA A 291 -3.04 14.41 -1.24
N ILE A 292 -3.30 13.62 -0.19
CA ILE A 292 -4.47 13.79 0.66
C ILE A 292 -4.52 15.18 1.28
N GLN A 293 -3.38 15.69 1.75
CA GLN A 293 -3.32 17.03 2.34
C GLN A 293 -3.62 18.13 1.32
N ALA A 294 -3.06 18.05 0.11
CA ALA A 294 -3.33 19.03 -0.94
C ALA A 294 -4.79 18.96 -1.43
N ALA A 295 -5.37 17.76 -1.46
CA ALA A 295 -6.73 17.52 -1.96
C ALA A 295 -7.83 17.93 -0.98
N LEU A 296 -7.61 17.70 0.31
CA LEU A 296 -8.63 17.87 1.36
C LEU A 296 -8.28 18.97 2.37
N GLY A 297 -7.04 19.45 2.42
CA GLY A 297 -6.59 20.44 3.40
C GLY A 297 -6.52 19.90 4.83
N ILE A 298 -6.50 18.58 4.99
CA ILE A 298 -6.29 17.89 6.28
C ILE A 298 -4.91 17.22 6.29
N ASN A 299 -4.27 17.12 7.45
CA ASN A 299 -3.03 16.38 7.58
C ASN A 299 -3.34 14.89 7.84
N PRO A 300 -3.12 13.97 6.88
CA PRO A 300 -3.46 12.55 7.06
C PRO A 300 -2.63 11.89 8.17
N CYS A 301 -1.43 12.41 8.48
CA CYS A 301 -0.63 11.93 9.61
C CYS A 301 -1.31 12.23 10.93
N GLN A 302 -1.85 13.45 11.08
CA GLN A 302 -2.61 13.84 12.28
C GLN A 302 -3.82 12.92 12.45
N CYS A 303 -4.57 12.64 11.38
CA CYS A 303 -5.72 11.74 11.46
C CYS A 303 -5.34 10.33 11.95
N VAL A 304 -4.20 9.78 11.52
CA VAL A 304 -3.71 8.48 12.04
C VAL A 304 -3.29 8.58 13.51
N LEU A 305 -2.68 9.68 13.94
CA LEU A 305 -2.34 9.87 15.35
C LEU A 305 -3.58 10.01 16.23
N ASP A 306 -4.62 10.69 15.75
CA ASP A 306 -5.90 10.87 16.45
C ASP A 306 -6.60 9.53 16.71
N LEU A 307 -6.43 8.53 15.82
CA LEU A 307 -6.92 7.17 16.04
C LEU A 307 -6.38 6.54 17.33
N ARG A 308 -5.26 7.00 17.88
CA ARG A 308 -4.75 6.46 19.14
C ARG A 308 -5.55 6.91 20.35
N VAL A 309 -6.14 8.10 20.28
CA VAL A 309 -6.89 8.70 21.38
C VAL A 309 -8.40 8.58 21.20
N GLY A 310 -8.89 8.45 19.97
CA GLY A 310 -10.32 8.44 19.70
C GLY A 310 -10.67 8.10 18.25
N GLU A 311 -11.73 8.73 17.77
CA GLU A 311 -12.08 8.79 16.35
C GLU A 311 -11.29 9.92 15.67
N PRO A 312 -10.92 9.77 14.40
CA PRO A 312 -10.19 10.82 13.68
C PRO A 312 -11.14 11.98 13.37
N LEU A 313 -10.66 13.22 13.52
CA LEU A 313 -11.41 14.40 13.10
C LEU A 313 -11.14 14.65 11.62
N ILE A 314 -12.12 14.33 10.77
CA ILE A 314 -12.01 14.49 9.32
C ILE A 314 -12.91 15.64 8.88
N TYR A 315 -12.33 16.83 8.81
CA TYR A 315 -13.00 18.04 8.34
C TYR A 315 -12.22 18.66 7.18
N PRO A 316 -12.53 18.25 5.93
CA PRO A 316 -11.89 18.81 4.74
C PRO A 316 -11.97 20.35 4.73
N GLN A 317 -10.82 21.02 4.60
CA GLN A 317 -10.71 22.47 4.46
C GLN A 317 -10.77 22.90 2.98
N CYS A 318 -10.45 21.98 2.07
CA CYS A 318 -10.72 22.09 0.65
C CYS A 318 -11.26 20.76 0.13
N ASN A 319 -11.67 20.73 -1.14
CA ASN A 319 -12.17 19.54 -1.79
C ASN A 319 -11.85 19.61 -3.28
N VAL A 320 -10.58 19.40 -3.61
CA VAL A 320 -10.06 19.52 -4.98
C VAL A 320 -9.40 18.22 -5.42
N PRO A 321 -9.49 17.86 -6.72
CA PRO A 321 -8.73 16.75 -7.25
C PRO A 321 -7.26 17.14 -7.37
N VAL A 322 -6.36 16.21 -7.04
CA VAL A 322 -4.90 16.40 -7.18
C VAL A 322 -4.32 15.26 -8.01
N ILE A 323 -3.48 15.60 -8.98
CA ILE A 323 -2.85 14.61 -9.87
C ILE A 323 -1.46 14.29 -9.34
N ILE A 324 -1.21 13.01 -9.11
CA ILE A 324 0.12 12.45 -8.87
C ILE A 324 0.58 11.78 -10.16
N LYS A 325 1.72 12.19 -10.69
CA LYS A 325 2.38 11.49 -11.80
C LYS A 325 3.36 10.47 -11.24
N ILE A 326 3.25 9.23 -11.69
CA ILE A 326 4.15 8.15 -11.27
C ILE A 326 5.41 8.20 -12.15
N PRO A 327 6.60 8.34 -11.54
CA PRO A 327 7.86 8.27 -12.27
C PRO A 327 7.93 6.97 -13.08
N GLN A 328 8.15 7.09 -14.39
CA GLN A 328 8.34 5.93 -15.25
C GLN A 328 9.83 5.61 -15.30
N ASP A 329 10.19 4.34 -15.15
CA ASP A 329 11.53 3.87 -15.51
C ASP A 329 11.68 4.00 -17.02
N ASN A 330 12.49 4.96 -17.48
CA ASN A 330 12.89 5.12 -18.88
C ASN A 330 13.94 4.07 -19.27
N HIS A 331 13.77 2.81 -18.85
CA HIS A 331 14.58 1.70 -19.32
C HIS A 331 13.83 1.02 -20.47
N GLU A 332 13.94 1.63 -21.65
CA GLU A 332 13.90 0.86 -22.90
C GLU A 332 15.14 -0.05 -22.87
N ILE A 333 14.94 -1.35 -22.67
CA ILE A 333 15.93 -2.39 -22.96
C ILE A 333 15.42 -3.18 -24.16
#